data_AF-A0A645E643-F1
#
_entry.id   AF-A0A645E643-F1
#
_cell.length_a   1.000
_cell.length_b   1.000
_cell.length_c   1.000
_cell.angle_alpha   90.00
_cell.angle_beta   90.00
_cell.angle_gamma   90.00
#
_symmetry.space_group_name_H-M   'P 1'
#
loop_
_entity.id
_entity.type
_entity.pdbx_description
1 polymer ?
#
loop_
_entity_poly.entity_id
_entity_poly.type
_entity_poly.pdbx_seq_one_letter_code
_entity_poly.pdbx_strand_id
1 'polypeptide(L)' 'MDLGFIALLFLVALTGLALWLLRGTPAMALLLCAHLGAVMALFLTLPYGKFAHGVFRTASLLRHATEKRQPNPIGLGAD' A
#
# COMPACT_ATOMS: atom_id res chain seq x y z
N MET A 1 7.72 -13.41 5.43
CA MET A 1 6.71 -12.35 5.64
C MET A 1 6.11 -11.89 4.30
N ASP A 2 6.86 -11.90 3.20
CA ASP A 2 6.37 -11.44 1.88
C ASP A 2 5.22 -12.26 1.29
N LEU A 3 5.28 -13.60 1.38
CA LEU A 3 4.25 -14.48 0.80
C LEU A 3 2.86 -14.28 1.42
N GLY A 4 2.80 -14.17 2.75
CA GLY A 4 1.53 -13.97 3.46
C GLY A 4 0.90 -12.62 3.12
N PHE A 5 1.72 -11.57 3.01
CA PHE A 5 1.26 -10.25 2.63
C PHE A 5 0.78 -10.18 1.17
N ILE A 6 1.49 -10.83 0.23
CA ILE A 6 1.05 -10.95 -1.18
C ILE A 6 -0.26 -11.74 -1.27
N ALA A 7 -0.39 -12.82 -0.50
CA ALA A 7 -1.63 -13.61 -0.46
C ALA A 7 -2.82 -12.80 0.07
N LEU A 8 -2.61 -11.97 1.11
CA LEU A 8 -3.64 -11.05 1.62
C LEU A 8 -4.04 -10.00 0.57
N LEU A 9 -3.07 -9.44 -0.14
CA LEU A 9 -3.33 -8.48 -1.24
C LEU A 9 -4.17 -9.11 -2.35
N PHE A 10 -3.81 -10.32 -2.76
CA PHE A 10 -4.56 -11.08 -3.75
C PHE A 10 -5.98 -11.39 -3.26
N LEU A 11 -6.12 -11.81 -2.00
CA LEU A 11 -7.41 -12.13 -1.40
C LEU A 11 -8.34 -10.89 -1.33
N VAL A 12 -7.81 -9.74 -0.92
CA VAL A 12 -8.57 -8.47 -0.89
C VAL A 12 -9.01 -8.07 -2.31
N ALA A 13 -8.12 -8.15 -3.30
CA ALA A 13 -8.45 -7.83 -4.69
C ALA A 13 -9.51 -8.79 -5.26
N LEU A 14 -9.36 -10.10 -5.04
CA LEU A 14 -10.28 -11.13 -5.52
C LEU A 14 -11.66 -11.00 -4.87
N THR A 15 -11.72 -10.81 -3.55
CA THR A 15 -12.99 -10.63 -2.82
C THR A 15 -13.69 -9.31 -3.18
N GLY A 16 -12.93 -8.24 -3.45
CA GLY A 16 -13.48 -6.97 -3.95
C GLY A 16 -14.12 -7.11 -5.34
N LEU A 17 -13.46 -7.82 -6.25
CA LEU A 17 -14.02 -8.12 -7.58
C LEU A 17 -15.23 -9.07 -7.49
N ALA A 18 -15.16 -10.06 -6.60
CA ALA A 18 -16.26 -10.98 -6.35
C ALA A 18 -17.49 -10.26 -5.77
N LEU A 19 -17.32 -9.26 -4.89
CA LEU A 19 -18.42 -8.44 -4.38
C LEU A 19 -19.12 -7.66 -5.49
N TRP A 20 -18.38 -7.16 -6.46
CA TRP A 20 -18.96 -6.50 -7.63
C TRP A 20 -19.79 -7.49 -8.48
N LEU A 21 -19.28 -8.72 -8.65
CA LEU A 21 -19.91 -9.76 -9.47
C LEU A 21 -21.15 -10.39 -8.79
N LEU A 22 -21.10 -10.62 -7.48
CA LEU A 22 -22.16 -11.24 -6.68
C LEU A 22 -23.16 -10.22 -6.09
N ARG A 23 -23.11 -8.98 -6.59
CA ARG A 23 -23.99 -7.89 -6.16
C ARG A 23 -25.46 -8.28 -6.33
N GLY A 24 -26.23 -8.21 -5.24
CA GLY A 24 -27.66 -8.53 -5.22
C GLY A 24 -27.99 -9.99 -4.86
N THR A 25 -26.99 -10.82 -4.58
CA THR A 25 -27.21 -12.18 -4.06
C THR A 25 -27.15 -12.21 -2.53
N PRO A 26 -27.83 -13.16 -1.86
CA PRO A 26 -27.75 -13.30 -0.40
C PRO A 26 -26.33 -13.68 0.09
N ALA A 27 -25.50 -14.25 -0.79
CA ALA A 27 -24.09 -14.54 -0.51
C ALA A 27 -23.21 -13.28 -0.35
N MET A 28 -23.71 -12.10 -0.75
CA MET A 28 -23.00 -10.82 -0.64
C MET A 28 -22.62 -10.48 0.80
N ALA A 29 -23.48 -10.78 1.79
CA ALA A 29 -23.21 -10.47 3.20
C ALA A 29 -22.00 -11.24 3.75
N LEU A 30 -21.88 -12.53 3.42
CA LEU A 30 -20.76 -13.37 3.85
C LEU A 30 -19.45 -12.93 3.17
N LEU A 31 -19.51 -12.63 1.87
CA LEU A 31 -18.37 -12.07 1.13
C LEU A 31 -17.91 -10.73 1.69
N LEU A 32 -18.84 -9.89 2.15
CA LEU A 32 -18.52 -8.59 2.73
C LEU A 32 -17.78 -8.73 4.06
N CYS A 33 -18.23 -9.64 4.94
CA CYS A 33 -17.51 -9.98 6.18
C CYS A 33 -16.10 -10.51 5.89
N ALA A 34 -15.96 -11.43 4.93
CA ALA A 34 -14.65 -11.97 4.54
C ALA A 34 -13.73 -10.87 3.98
N HIS A 35 -14.27 -9.97 3.14
CA HIS A 35 -13.52 -8.85 2.56
C HIS A 35 -13.04 -7.88 3.64
N LEU A 36 -13.91 -7.46 4.56
CA LEU A 36 -13.52 -6.57 5.66
C LEU A 36 -12.46 -7.21 6.56
N GLY A 37 -12.59 -8.50 6.88
CA GLY A 37 -11.57 -9.22 7.66
C GLY A 37 -10.21 -9.23 6.97
N ALA A 38 -10.19 -9.46 5.66
CA ALA A 38 -8.96 -9.42 4.86
C ALA A 38 -8.35 -8.00 4.80
N VAL A 39 -9.18 -6.95 4.66
CA VAL A 39 -8.73 -5.56 4.69
C VAL A 39 -8.14 -5.19 6.05
N MET A 40 -8.77 -5.61 7.16
CA MET A 40 -8.23 -5.38 8.50
C MET A 40 -6.89 -6.09 8.72
N ALA A 41 -6.76 -7.33 8.26
CA ALA A 41 -5.50 -8.06 8.31
C ALA A 41 -4.40 -7.40 7.44
N LEU A 42 -4.78 -6.88 6.26
CA LEU A 42 -3.87 -6.12 5.40
C LEU A 42 -3.37 -4.87 6.13
N PHE A 43 -4.27 -4.08 6.73
CA PHE A 43 -3.89 -2.87 7.48
C PHE A 43 -3.01 -3.17 8.71
N LEU A 44 -3.28 -4.27 9.41
CA LEU A 44 -2.45 -4.68 10.55
C LEU A 44 -1.03 -5.13 10.11
N THR A 45 -0.92 -5.69 8.90
CA THR A 45 0.36 -6.18 8.35
C THR A 45 1.12 -5.13 7.52
N LEU A 46 0.47 -4.03 7.13
CA LEU A 46 1.09 -2.89 6.43
C LEU A 46 2.36 -2.33 7.09
N PRO A 47 2.40 -2.02 8.41
CA PRO A 47 3.59 -1.47 9.05
C PRO A 47 4.74 -2.50 9.13
N TYR A 48 4.44 -3.79 9.09
CA TYR A 48 5.42 -4.88 9.17
C TYR A 48 5.88 -5.39 7.79
N GLY A 49 5.28 -4.90 6.69
CA GLY A 49 5.55 -5.35 5.33
C GLY A 49 6.47 -4.45 4.52
N LYS A 50 6.85 -4.90 3.31
CA LYS A 50 7.60 -4.09 2.33
C LYS A 50 6.83 -2.87 1.80
N PHE A 51 5.53 -2.72 2.09
CA PHE A 51 4.76 -1.54 1.73
C PHE A 51 5.26 -0.27 2.44
N ALA A 52 5.72 -0.39 3.69
CA ALA A 52 6.38 0.72 4.39
C ALA A 52 7.61 1.23 3.63
N HIS A 53 8.35 0.32 2.97
CA HIS A 53 9.52 0.66 2.16
C HIS A 53 9.16 1.55 0.95
N GLY A 54 7.96 1.38 0.37
CA GLY A 54 7.46 2.24 -0.70
C GLY A 54 7.32 3.70 -0.28
N VAL A 55 6.82 3.94 0.94
CA VAL A 55 6.65 5.30 1.50
C VAL A 55 8.01 5.97 1.74
N PHE A 56 8.98 5.24 2.29
CA PHE A 56 10.34 5.74 2.46
C PHE A 56 11.02 6.06 1.13
N ARG A 57 10.78 5.25 0.09
CA ARG A 57 11.29 5.52 -1.26
C ARG A 57 10.68 6.77 -1.87
N THR A 58 9.38 7.01 -1.71
CA THR A 58 8.76 8.25 -2.18
C THR A 58 9.25 9.47 -1.40
N ALA A 59 9.44 9.33 -0.08
CA ALA A 59 9.95 10.40 0.76
C ALA A 59 11.40 10.78 0.40
N SER A 60 12.27 9.82 0.09
CA SER A 60 13.65 10.10 -0.32
C SER A 60 13.72 10.80 -1.67
N LEU A 61 12.89 10.41 -2.63
CA LEU A 61 12.78 11.11 -3.92
C LEU A 61 12.24 12.54 -3.75
N LEU A 62 11.23 12.72 -2.89
CA LEU A 62 10.67 14.04 -2.58
C LEU A 62 11.70 14.94 -1.91
N ARG A 63 12.47 14.40 -0.96
CA ARG A 63 13.57 15.09 -0.29
C ARG A 63 14.65 15.49 -1.29
N HIS A 64 15.08 14.57 -2.16
CA HIS A 64 16.07 14.85 -3.19
C HIS A 64 15.60 15.93 -4.18
N ALA A 65 14.33 15.89 -4.59
CA ALA A 65 13.73 16.92 -5.43
C ALA A 65 13.65 18.29 -4.73
N THR A 66 13.46 18.29 -3.40
CA THR A 66 13.42 19.51 -2.58
C THR A 66 14.83 20.10 -2.40
N GLU A 67 15.84 19.26 -2.13
CA GLU A 67 17.25 19.66 -2.00
C GLU A 67 17.81 20.21 -3.32
N LYS A 68 17.43 19.65 -4.48
CA LYS A 68 17.79 20.21 -5.80
C LYS A 68 17.18 21.59 -6.08
N ARG A 69 16.08 21.95 -5.43
CA ARG A 69 15.37 23.23 -5.64
C ARG A 69 15.79 24.32 -4.66
N GLN A 70 16.40 23.96 -3.53
CA GLN A 70 16.95 24.96 -2.61
C GLN A 70 18.29 25.49 -3.15
N PRO A 71 18.51 26.81 -3.20
CA PRO A 71 19.82 27.35 -3.49
C PRO A 71 20.77 26.94 -2.36
N ASN A 72 21.90 26.32 -2.71
CA ASN A 72 22.91 25.92 -1.75
C ASN A 72 23.48 27.16 -1.03
N PRO A 73 23.32 27.30 0.30
CA PRO A 73 23.88 28.43 1.04
C PRO A 73 25.40 28.33 1.21
N ILE A 74 25.99 27.14 1.02
CA ILE A 74 27.44 26.93 1.10
C ILE A 74 27.94 26.74 -0.32
N GLY A 75 28.42 27.81 -0.96
CA GLY A 75 28.95 27.81 -2.33
C GLY A 75 30.20 26.92 -2.51
N LEU A 76 30.06 25.61 -2.34
CA LEU A 76 31.00 24.62 -2.81
C LEU A 76 30.62 24.34 -4.26
N GLY A 77 31.41 24.97 -5.14
CA GLY A 77 31.32 24.82 -6.58
C GLY A 77 31.27 23.36 -6.97
N ALA A 78 30.48 23.10 -8.00
CA ALA A 78 30.65 21.91 -8.80
C ALA A 78 32.06 21.96 -9.40
N ASP A 79 32.88 20.99 -9.02
CA ASP A 79 33.92 20.42 -9.88
C ASP A 79 33.39 19.09 -10.44
#